data_AF-A0AA41XMF1-F1
#
_entry.id   AF-A0AA41XMF1-F1
#
_cell.length_a   1.000
_cell.length_b   1.000
_cell.length_c   1.000
_cell.angle_alpha   90.00
_cell.angle_beta   90.00
_cell.angle_gamma   90.00
#
_symmetry.space_group_name_H-M   'P 1'
#
loop_
_entity.id
_entity.type
_entity.pdbx_description
1 polymer ?
#
loop_
_entity_poly.entity_id
_entity_poly.type
_entity_poly.pdbx_seq_one_letter_code
_entity_poly.pdbx_strand_id
1 'polypeptide(L)'
;MTTPTMPTTREPAPPGVLPAIPFMAPLVNPAPIGLYPLVNWTDVPADQPSRFLGEGVWVRHYNYGGAGAFGVWDAPWCGEVERITISGTGGTWTYTWSGETATGLASNISVADFQAAIDGLSNVEPGGAHVSSPCPGVYLVSHTVRAESSVDGSALTGPSAGAKTQPVRKEGDRPPDTDPFPPITVWASGTCDMTIYGQQEAMTRAEQNLRLLEQVAVERDFSIRLLADSAAVTVERATLPSAISYLEGLLAETNTLGIVHASPQWAAIGAAQGGQGGLWVRSGTAIKTQLGHSLAFGGGYVDGLGLTLVATSAPIFGWRDEPALRTTAHYQTNEFIAIAERSVALAYEEIIGAVTVTTAP
;
A
#
# COMPACT_ATOMS: atom_id res chain seq x y z
N MET A 1 16.46 -1.66 -42.71
CA MET A 1 17.23 -1.29 -41.50
C MET A 1 18.32 -2.33 -41.32
N THR A 2 19.54 -2.01 -41.72
CA THR A 2 20.71 -2.88 -41.55
C THR A 2 21.23 -2.71 -40.14
N THR A 3 21.18 -3.77 -39.34
CA THR A 3 21.82 -3.86 -38.04
C THR A 3 23.30 -3.51 -38.17
N PRO A 4 23.85 -2.56 -37.42
CA PRO A 4 25.29 -2.33 -37.45
C PRO A 4 25.98 -3.55 -36.83
N THR A 5 26.71 -4.30 -37.65
CA THR A 5 27.65 -5.31 -37.17
C THR A 5 28.75 -4.61 -36.38
N MET A 6 28.80 -4.86 -35.07
CA MET A 6 29.94 -4.48 -34.24
C MET A 6 31.20 -5.14 -34.83
N PRO A 7 32.28 -4.40 -35.10
CA PRO A 7 33.51 -4.96 -35.63
C PRO A 7 34.12 -5.89 -34.57
N THR A 8 34.05 -7.20 -34.79
CA THR A 8 34.57 -8.23 -33.87
C THR A 8 36.08 -8.43 -34.00
N THR A 9 36.76 -7.67 -34.85
CA THR A 9 38.22 -7.70 -34.97
C THR A 9 38.75 -6.27 -35.01
N ARG A 10 39.49 -5.90 -33.96
CA ARG A 10 40.26 -4.66 -33.90
C ARG A 10 41.22 -4.65 -35.09
N GLU A 11 41.09 -3.67 -35.97
CA GLU A 11 42.02 -3.47 -37.09
C GLU A 11 43.46 -3.47 -36.53
N PRO A 12 44.38 -4.30 -37.07
CA PRO A 12 45.72 -4.40 -36.55
C PRO A 12 46.39 -3.02 -36.60
N ALA A 13 47.01 -2.62 -35.49
CA ALA A 13 47.69 -1.34 -35.42
C ALA A 13 48.72 -1.22 -36.56
N PRO A 14 48.88 -0.02 -37.17
CA PRO A 14 49.89 0.19 -38.19
C PRO A 14 51.28 -0.25 -37.68
N PRO A 15 52.16 -0.77 -38.55
CA PRO A 15 53.52 -1.14 -38.16
C PRO A 15 54.21 0.03 -37.43
N GLY A 16 54.67 -0.20 -36.19
CA GLY A 16 55.33 0.81 -35.37
C GLY A 16 54.43 1.51 -34.33
N VAL A 17 53.12 1.22 -34.30
CA VAL A 17 52.21 1.69 -33.25
C VAL A 17 51.98 0.58 -32.25
N LEU A 18 52.33 0.80 -30.98
CA LEU A 18 52.00 -0.13 -29.91
C LEU A 18 50.46 -0.22 -29.77
N PRO A 19 49.88 -1.43 -29.62
CA PRO A 19 48.46 -1.57 -29.41
C PRO A 19 48.05 -0.85 -28.12
N ALA A 20 46.93 -0.11 -28.16
CA ALA A 20 46.45 0.56 -26.95
C ALA A 20 46.15 -0.47 -25.85
N ILE A 21 46.60 -0.16 -24.64
CA ILE A 21 46.43 -0.98 -23.45
C ILE A 21 44.97 -0.85 -22.97
N PRO A 22 44.25 -1.96 -22.75
CA PRO A 22 42.91 -1.90 -22.18
C PRO A 22 43.00 -1.39 -20.73
N PHE A 23 42.30 -0.28 -20.44
CA PHE A 23 42.11 0.21 -19.07
C PHE A 23 40.80 -0.35 -18.53
N MET A 24 40.89 -1.14 -17.46
CA MET A 24 39.72 -1.63 -16.72
C MET A 24 39.36 -0.61 -15.65
N ALA A 25 38.26 0.11 -15.86
CA ALA A 25 37.76 1.06 -14.88
C ALA A 25 37.37 0.31 -13.58
N PRO A 26 37.67 0.86 -12.40
CA PRO A 26 37.27 0.26 -11.15
C PRO A 26 35.73 0.22 -11.03
N LEU A 27 35.22 -0.81 -10.35
CA LEU A 27 33.80 -0.96 -10.10
C LEU A 27 33.28 0.17 -9.21
N VAL A 28 32.08 0.67 -9.52
CA VAL A 28 31.43 1.75 -8.78
C VAL A 28 30.16 1.26 -8.10
N ASN A 29 29.74 1.96 -7.05
CA ASN A 29 28.47 1.68 -6.39
C ASN A 29 27.30 2.25 -7.21
N PRO A 30 26.11 1.65 -7.12
CA PRO A 30 24.88 2.25 -7.67
C PRO A 30 24.59 3.61 -7.03
N ALA A 31 23.84 4.44 -7.74
CA ALA A 31 23.42 5.74 -7.25
C ALA A 31 22.55 5.57 -5.98
N PRO A 32 22.80 6.32 -4.90
CA PRO A 32 22.14 6.11 -3.61
C PRO A 32 20.73 6.72 -3.53
N ILE A 33 20.05 6.92 -4.67
CA ILE A 33 18.72 7.54 -4.76
C ILE A 33 17.67 6.49 -5.07
N GLY A 34 16.41 6.77 -4.76
CA GLY A 34 15.27 5.92 -5.13
C GLY A 34 14.74 5.06 -3.98
N LEU A 35 14.16 3.91 -4.32
CA LEU A 35 13.37 3.11 -3.40
C LEU A 35 14.21 2.30 -2.42
N TYR A 36 15.33 1.73 -2.86
CA TYR A 36 16.07 0.71 -2.08
C TYR A 36 16.48 1.14 -0.66
N PRO A 37 16.91 2.40 -0.41
CA PRO A 37 17.19 2.88 0.94
C PRO A 37 15.97 2.97 1.87
N LEU A 38 14.76 2.89 1.32
CA LEU A 38 13.48 2.98 2.03
C LEU A 38 12.81 1.62 2.23
N VAL A 39 13.41 0.55 1.71
CA VAL A 39 12.91 -0.82 1.82
C VAL A 39 13.50 -1.49 3.05
N ASN A 40 12.64 -2.15 3.83
CA ASN A 40 13.05 -3.05 4.89
C ASN A 40 13.33 -4.44 4.30
N TRP A 41 14.62 -4.73 4.07
CA TRP A 41 15.06 -5.94 3.38
C TRP A 41 15.16 -7.14 4.31
N THR A 42 14.61 -8.26 3.84
CA THR A 42 14.89 -9.61 4.32
C THR A 42 15.73 -10.32 3.27
N ASP A 43 17.01 -10.54 3.57
CA ASP A 43 17.92 -11.29 2.71
C ASP A 43 17.74 -12.80 2.95
N VAL A 44 17.69 -13.57 1.86
CA VAL A 44 17.72 -15.04 1.89
C VAL A 44 19.12 -15.50 1.47
N PRO A 45 19.89 -16.07 2.41
CA PRO A 45 21.22 -16.60 2.10
C PRO A 45 21.18 -17.76 1.09
N ALA A 46 22.27 -17.98 0.35
CA ALA A 46 22.36 -19.06 -0.64
C ALA A 46 22.15 -20.48 -0.08
N ASP A 47 22.35 -20.70 1.22
CA ASP A 47 22.13 -21.99 1.88
C ASP A 47 20.69 -22.18 2.40
N GLN A 48 19.84 -21.17 2.23
CA GLN A 48 18.43 -21.24 2.61
C GLN A 48 17.53 -21.41 1.39
N PRO A 49 16.42 -22.17 1.52
CA PRO A 49 15.44 -22.23 0.45
C PRO A 49 14.85 -20.85 0.21
N SER A 50 14.66 -20.52 -1.06
CA SER A 50 14.00 -19.28 -1.45
C SER A 50 12.65 -19.16 -0.75
N ARG A 51 12.36 -17.96 -0.24
CA ARG A 51 11.10 -17.66 0.48
C ARG A 51 9.96 -17.31 -0.46
N PHE A 52 10.23 -17.26 -1.76
CA PHE A 52 9.27 -17.01 -2.80
C PHE A 52 8.45 -18.27 -3.08
N LEU A 53 7.28 -18.39 -2.44
CA LEU A 53 6.27 -19.36 -2.85
C LEU A 53 5.62 -18.91 -4.16
N GLY A 54 5.05 -19.84 -4.95
CA GLY A 54 4.60 -19.57 -6.32
C GLY A 54 3.56 -18.46 -6.47
N GLU A 55 2.82 -18.14 -5.41
CA GLU A 55 1.83 -17.04 -5.41
C GLU A 55 2.45 -15.70 -4.98
N GLY A 56 3.67 -15.66 -4.45
CA GLY A 56 4.32 -14.43 -3.95
C GLY A 56 4.17 -14.23 -2.44
N VAL A 57 4.28 -12.97 -2.00
CA VAL A 57 4.21 -12.59 -0.57
C VAL A 57 2.92 -11.83 -0.30
N TRP A 58 2.22 -12.20 0.77
CA TRP A 58 1.02 -11.49 1.22
C TRP A 58 1.41 -10.56 2.36
N VAL A 59 0.87 -9.34 2.35
CA VAL A 59 1.04 -8.40 3.44
C VAL A 59 -0.27 -8.25 4.17
N ARG A 60 -0.17 -8.42 5.49
CA ARG A 60 -1.28 -8.22 6.41
C ARG A 60 -1.20 -6.82 6.98
N HIS A 61 -2.28 -6.06 6.88
CA HIS A 61 -2.35 -4.72 7.47
C HIS A 61 -2.18 -4.75 8.99
N TYR A 62 -1.23 -3.97 9.49
CA TYR A 62 -1.03 -3.75 10.92
C TYR A 62 -0.74 -2.28 11.22
N ASN A 63 -0.09 -1.60 10.28
CA ASN A 63 0.25 -0.19 10.35
C ASN A 63 -0.77 0.70 9.58
N TYR A 64 -1.78 0.07 8.98
CA TYR A 64 -2.92 0.73 8.36
C TYR A 64 -4.25 0.14 8.90
N GLY A 65 -5.05 0.97 9.57
CA GLY A 65 -6.33 0.53 10.15
C GLY A 65 -7.55 0.79 9.25
N GLY A 66 -7.49 1.76 8.35
CA GLY A 66 -8.66 2.24 7.62
C GLY A 66 -9.73 2.87 8.52
N ALA A 67 -10.76 3.47 7.90
CA ALA A 67 -11.83 4.17 8.62
C ALA A 67 -12.73 3.23 9.45
N GLY A 68 -12.78 1.94 9.10
CA GLY A 68 -13.64 0.95 9.76
C GLY A 68 -13.05 0.33 11.02
N ALA A 69 -11.73 0.38 11.24
CA ALA A 69 -11.09 -0.26 12.40
C ALA A 69 -11.05 0.62 13.65
N PHE A 70 -11.44 1.89 13.55
CA PHE A 70 -11.42 2.84 14.65
C PHE A 70 -12.65 3.73 14.64
N GLY A 71 -13.12 4.11 15.82
CA GLY A 71 -14.23 5.04 15.97
C GLY A 71 -14.28 5.61 17.38
N VAL A 72 -15.03 6.68 17.55
CA VAL A 72 -15.34 7.20 18.89
C VAL A 72 -16.46 6.35 19.49
N TRP A 73 -16.25 5.87 20.70
CA TRP A 73 -17.30 5.17 21.45
C TRP A 73 -18.37 6.18 21.87
N ASP A 74 -19.47 6.19 21.13
CA ASP A 74 -20.57 7.16 21.29
C ASP A 74 -21.74 6.62 22.12
N ALA A 75 -21.48 5.59 22.93
CA ALA A 75 -22.46 5.00 23.84
C ALA A 75 -22.04 5.23 25.30
N PRO A 76 -22.99 5.30 26.25
CA PRO A 76 -22.69 5.39 27.68
C PRO A 76 -21.71 4.31 28.15
N TRP A 77 -20.81 4.66 29.08
CA TRP A 77 -19.84 3.71 29.67
C TRP A 77 -20.46 2.79 30.74
N CYS A 78 -21.57 3.21 31.35
CA CYS A 78 -22.27 2.48 32.40
C CYS A 78 -23.61 1.98 31.86
N GLY A 79 -23.88 0.67 32.01
CA GLY A 79 -25.11 0.02 31.54
C GLY A 79 -24.92 -0.79 30.27
N GLU A 80 -25.83 -1.73 30.02
CA GLU A 80 -25.92 -2.37 28.70
C GLU A 80 -26.65 -1.43 27.75
N VAL A 81 -26.02 -1.12 26.62
CA VAL A 81 -26.64 -0.32 25.56
C VAL A 81 -27.01 -1.25 24.42
N GLU A 82 -28.27 -1.20 24.03
CA GLU A 82 -28.84 -2.00 22.95
C GLU A 82 -29.22 -1.10 21.79
N ARG A 83 -28.83 -1.50 20.57
CA ARG A 83 -29.29 -0.87 19.34
C ARG A 83 -30.50 -1.60 18.81
N ILE A 84 -31.62 -0.89 18.74
CA ILE A 84 -32.86 -1.37 18.14
C ILE A 84 -33.03 -0.71 16.77
N THR A 85 -33.15 -1.52 15.71
CA THR A 85 -33.39 -1.04 14.34
C THR A 85 -34.76 -1.50 13.86
N ILE A 86 -35.56 -0.55 13.37
CA ILE A 86 -36.93 -0.73 12.85
C ILE A 86 -36.95 -0.32 11.38
N SER A 87 -37.34 -1.24 10.48
CA SER A 87 -37.32 -1.02 9.02
C SER A 87 -38.70 -1.04 8.35
N GLY A 88 -39.79 -0.81 9.09
CA GLY A 88 -41.17 -0.77 8.56
C GLY A 88 -41.65 0.63 8.17
N THR A 89 -42.47 0.73 7.12
CA THR A 89 -43.15 1.98 6.71
C THR A 89 -44.48 2.20 7.43
N GLY A 90 -44.94 1.23 8.20
CA GLY A 90 -46.15 1.29 9.02
C GLY A 90 -46.27 0.09 9.96
N GLY A 91 -47.36 0.01 10.71
CA GLY A 91 -47.62 -1.07 11.67
C GLY A 91 -46.97 -0.83 13.03
N THR A 92 -46.91 -1.88 13.84
CA THR A 92 -46.40 -1.81 15.22
C THR A 92 -45.37 -2.88 15.51
N TRP A 93 -44.57 -2.67 16.55
CA TRP A 93 -43.61 -3.62 17.07
C TRP A 93 -43.70 -3.68 18.60
N THR A 94 -43.05 -4.68 19.18
CA THR A 94 -43.00 -4.92 20.63
C THR A 94 -41.55 -4.91 21.09
N TYR A 95 -41.28 -4.23 22.20
CA TYR A 95 -40.03 -4.34 22.95
C TYR A 95 -40.26 -5.18 24.20
N THR A 96 -39.38 -6.13 24.47
CA THR A 96 -39.40 -6.94 25.70
C THR A 96 -38.12 -6.67 26.48
N TRP A 97 -38.24 -6.38 27.77
CA TRP A 97 -37.12 -6.26 28.70
C TRP A 97 -37.37 -7.15 29.91
N SER A 98 -36.42 -8.02 30.25
CA SER A 98 -36.49 -8.95 31.39
C SER A 98 -37.84 -9.68 31.53
N GLY A 99 -38.46 -10.04 30.40
CA GLY A 99 -39.74 -10.76 30.34
C GLY A 99 -41.01 -9.90 30.33
N GLU A 100 -40.93 -8.57 30.53
CA GLU A 100 -42.07 -7.65 30.38
C GLU A 100 -42.05 -6.94 29.03
N THR A 101 -43.23 -6.61 28.50
CA THR A 101 -43.38 -6.14 27.12
C THR A 101 -44.05 -4.78 27.01
N ALA A 102 -43.43 -3.87 26.28
CA ALA A 102 -44.05 -2.68 25.72
C ALA A 102 -44.56 -3.00 24.31
N THR A 103 -45.88 -3.15 24.16
CA THR A 103 -46.53 -3.56 22.90
C THR A 103 -47.16 -2.37 22.18
N GLY A 104 -47.44 -2.53 20.88
CA GLY A 104 -48.14 -1.51 20.10
C GLY A 104 -47.29 -0.27 19.78
N LEU A 105 -45.96 -0.39 19.85
CA LEU A 105 -45.04 0.69 19.52
C LEU A 105 -45.13 0.97 18.01
N ALA A 106 -45.47 2.19 17.62
CA ALA A 106 -45.58 2.53 16.20
C ALA A 106 -44.23 2.38 15.48
N SER A 107 -44.25 2.06 14.18
CA SER A 107 -43.05 1.96 13.35
C SER A 107 -42.21 3.25 13.31
N ASN A 108 -42.83 4.39 13.61
CA ASN A 108 -42.23 5.73 13.67
C ASN A 108 -42.39 6.40 15.06
N ILE A 109 -42.47 5.60 16.14
CA ILE A 109 -42.61 6.10 17.51
C ILE A 109 -41.55 7.17 17.83
N SER A 110 -41.91 8.19 18.61
CA SER A 110 -40.91 9.19 19.03
C SER A 110 -40.01 8.63 20.15
N VAL A 111 -38.82 9.20 20.32
CA VAL A 111 -37.94 8.84 21.45
C VAL A 111 -38.63 9.05 22.80
N ALA A 112 -39.42 10.12 22.94
CA ALA A 112 -40.13 10.43 24.17
C ALA A 112 -41.24 9.40 24.47
N ASP A 113 -42.00 9.00 23.45
CA ASP A 113 -43.05 8.00 23.60
C ASP A 113 -42.46 6.62 23.86
N PHE A 114 -41.33 6.29 23.23
CA PHE A 114 -40.66 5.02 23.48
C PHE A 114 -40.04 4.99 24.89
N GLN A 115 -39.43 6.09 25.35
CA GLN A 115 -38.98 6.24 26.75
C GLN A 115 -40.15 6.03 27.72
N ALA A 116 -41.28 6.68 27.49
CA ALA A 116 -42.47 6.54 28.35
C ALA A 116 -43.01 5.09 28.36
N ALA A 117 -42.92 4.38 27.24
CA ALA A 117 -43.30 2.98 27.16
C ALA A 117 -42.37 2.06 27.97
N ILE A 118 -41.05 2.32 27.98
CA ILE A 118 -40.09 1.56 28.80
C ILE A 118 -40.26 1.90 30.29
N ASP A 119 -40.43 3.18 30.63
CA ASP A 119 -40.66 3.63 32.01
C ASP A 119 -41.98 3.08 32.60
N GLY A 120 -42.90 2.62 31.73
CA GLY A 120 -44.14 1.96 32.11
C GLY A 120 -44.01 0.47 32.44
N LEU A 121 -42.85 -0.15 32.21
CA LEU A 121 -42.60 -1.54 32.57
C LEU A 121 -42.37 -1.65 34.09
N SER A 122 -43.04 -2.59 34.76
CA SER A 122 -42.94 -2.72 36.22
C SER A 122 -41.60 -3.26 36.71
N ASN A 123 -40.81 -3.84 35.81
CA ASN A 123 -39.45 -4.29 36.08
C ASN A 123 -38.36 -3.25 35.76
N VAL A 124 -38.75 -2.01 35.39
CA VAL A 124 -37.85 -0.87 35.20
C VAL A 124 -38.10 0.14 36.32
N GLU A 125 -37.08 0.42 37.13
CA GLU A 125 -37.19 1.48 38.14
C GLU A 125 -37.30 2.86 37.46
N PRO A 126 -37.93 3.87 38.09
CA PRO A 126 -37.95 5.23 37.55
C PRO A 126 -36.53 5.74 37.26
N GLY A 127 -36.23 6.07 36.00
CA GLY A 127 -34.89 6.47 35.55
C GLY A 127 -33.90 5.31 35.37
N GLY A 128 -34.37 4.07 35.45
CA GLY A 128 -33.60 2.84 35.22
C GLY A 128 -33.29 2.56 33.75
N ALA A 129 -33.91 3.29 32.83
CA ALA A 129 -33.66 3.20 31.40
C ALA A 129 -33.52 4.58 30.74
N HIS A 130 -32.76 4.66 29.65
CA HIS A 130 -32.67 5.85 28.82
C HIS A 130 -32.72 5.48 27.33
N VAL A 131 -33.57 6.17 26.57
CA VAL A 131 -33.75 6.00 25.13
C VAL A 131 -33.21 7.23 24.40
N SER A 132 -32.41 6.99 23.37
CA SER A 132 -31.97 8.01 22.41
C SER A 132 -32.09 7.47 20.99
N SER A 133 -31.96 8.34 19.98
CA SER A 133 -32.03 7.95 18.57
C SER A 133 -30.98 8.72 17.77
N PRO A 134 -29.98 8.04 17.17
CA PRO A 134 -28.99 8.68 16.32
C PRO A 134 -29.55 9.05 14.94
N CYS A 135 -30.57 8.32 14.47
CA CYS A 135 -31.26 8.58 13.21
C CYS A 135 -32.64 7.90 13.21
N PRO A 136 -33.60 8.35 12.36
CA PRO A 136 -34.93 7.76 12.30
C PRO A 136 -34.92 6.25 12.10
N GLY A 137 -35.70 5.53 12.90
CA GLY A 137 -35.79 4.06 12.86
C GLY A 137 -34.68 3.33 13.63
N VAL A 138 -33.74 4.05 14.25
CA VAL A 138 -32.72 3.47 15.13
C VAL A 138 -32.86 4.07 16.52
N TYR A 139 -32.94 3.21 17.54
CA TYR A 139 -32.94 3.61 18.96
C TYR A 139 -31.75 2.98 19.68
N LEU A 140 -31.18 3.73 20.63
CA LEU A 140 -30.24 3.21 21.62
C LEU A 140 -30.94 3.22 22.96
N VAL A 141 -31.04 2.05 23.59
CA VAL A 141 -31.65 1.87 24.91
C VAL A 141 -30.56 1.46 25.88
N SER A 142 -30.36 2.23 26.95
CA SER A 142 -29.45 1.87 28.04
C SER A 142 -30.23 1.56 29.31
N HIS A 143 -29.92 0.45 29.97
CA HIS A 143 -30.47 0.09 31.28
C HIS A 143 -29.40 0.13 32.37
N THR A 144 -29.78 0.53 33.58
CA THR A 144 -28.88 0.57 34.75
C THR A 144 -28.52 -0.82 35.26
N VAL A 145 -29.31 -1.84 34.89
CA VAL A 145 -29.12 -3.26 35.22
C VAL A 145 -29.03 -4.12 33.97
N ARG A 146 -28.39 -5.28 34.07
CA ARG A 146 -28.26 -6.26 32.98
C ARG A 146 -29.44 -7.23 33.00
N ALA A 147 -30.15 -7.35 31.89
CA ALA A 147 -31.19 -8.35 31.67
C ALA A 147 -31.36 -8.65 30.18
N GLU A 148 -32.12 -9.70 29.84
CA GLU A 148 -32.39 -10.04 28.44
C GLU A 148 -33.41 -9.09 27.84
N SER A 149 -33.14 -8.61 26.62
CA SER A 149 -34.12 -7.93 25.78
C SER A 149 -34.45 -8.72 24.52
N SER A 150 -35.61 -8.43 23.95
CA SER A 150 -35.95 -8.86 22.59
C SER A 150 -36.89 -7.87 21.92
N VAL A 151 -36.96 -7.92 20.59
CA VAL A 151 -37.94 -7.17 19.82
C VAL A 151 -38.71 -8.09 18.89
N ASP A 152 -40.00 -7.82 18.74
CA ASP A 152 -40.86 -8.49 17.77
C ASP A 152 -41.44 -7.46 16.80
N GLY A 153 -41.01 -7.56 15.54
CA GLY A 153 -41.46 -6.70 14.44
C GLY A 153 -42.45 -7.39 13.50
N SER A 154 -43.02 -8.54 13.87
CA SER A 154 -43.91 -9.33 13.01
C SER A 154 -45.16 -8.58 12.53
N ALA A 155 -45.59 -7.55 13.26
CA ALA A 155 -46.70 -6.67 12.92
C ALA A 155 -46.29 -5.39 12.15
N LEU A 156 -45.03 -5.25 11.76
CA LEU A 156 -44.57 -4.17 10.88
C LEU A 156 -44.96 -4.44 9.43
N THR A 157 -45.17 -3.37 8.67
CA THR A 157 -45.55 -3.43 7.26
C THR A 157 -44.57 -2.65 6.40
N GLY A 158 -44.43 -3.05 5.14
CA GLY A 158 -43.54 -2.42 4.15
C GLY A 158 -42.46 -3.37 3.63
N PRO A 159 -41.71 -2.94 2.58
CA PRO A 159 -40.61 -3.72 2.03
C PRO A 159 -39.52 -3.92 3.10
N SER A 160 -39.05 -5.16 3.27
CA SER A 160 -38.01 -5.50 4.25
C SER A 160 -38.34 -5.10 5.70
N ALA A 161 -39.63 -5.05 6.05
CA ALA A 161 -40.09 -4.73 7.39
C ALA A 161 -39.55 -5.73 8.42
N GLY A 162 -39.03 -5.21 9.52
CA GLY A 162 -38.51 -6.00 10.62
C GLY A 162 -38.06 -5.13 11.79
N ALA A 163 -37.89 -5.78 12.94
CA ALA A 163 -37.27 -5.21 14.12
C ALA A 163 -36.08 -6.09 14.52
N LYS A 164 -34.96 -5.48 14.87
CA LYS A 164 -33.77 -6.19 15.37
C LYS A 164 -33.24 -5.47 16.60
N THR A 165 -32.89 -6.23 17.63
CA THR A 165 -32.09 -5.75 18.77
C THR A 165 -30.70 -6.36 18.66
N GLN A 166 -29.68 -5.56 18.90
CA GLN A 166 -28.29 -6.00 18.95
C GLN A 166 -27.56 -5.28 20.09
N PRO A 167 -26.72 -5.96 20.87
CA PRO A 167 -25.87 -5.28 21.84
C PRO A 167 -24.94 -4.32 21.10
N VAL A 168 -24.76 -3.10 21.61
CA VAL A 168 -23.75 -2.19 21.07
C VAL A 168 -22.38 -2.74 21.46
N ARG A 169 -21.58 -3.13 20.48
CA ARG A 169 -20.23 -3.66 20.66
C ARG A 169 -19.21 -2.68 20.09
N LYS A 170 -18.03 -2.63 20.71
CA LYS A 170 -16.84 -2.00 20.13
C LYS A 170 -16.31 -2.95 19.07
N GLU A 171 -16.79 -2.77 17.86
CA GLU A 171 -16.39 -3.54 16.69
C GLU A 171 -15.66 -2.62 15.73
N GLY A 172 -14.77 -3.21 14.94
CA GLY A 172 -14.05 -2.52 13.88
C GLY A 172 -13.69 -3.51 12.79
N ASP A 173 -13.77 -3.05 11.54
CA ASP A 173 -13.46 -3.86 10.37
C ASP A 173 -11.99 -3.66 10.00
N ARG A 174 -11.23 -4.75 10.07
CA ARG A 174 -9.88 -4.78 9.54
C ARG A 174 -9.95 -4.69 8.00
N PRO A 175 -9.09 -3.89 7.36
CA PRO A 175 -8.92 -3.93 5.91
C PRO A 175 -8.67 -5.37 5.41
N PRO A 176 -9.20 -5.72 4.23
CA PRO A 176 -8.94 -7.04 3.65
C PRO A 176 -7.44 -7.20 3.35
N ASP A 177 -6.94 -8.44 3.46
CA ASP A 177 -5.55 -8.74 3.11
C ASP A 177 -5.29 -8.40 1.62
N THR A 178 -4.06 -7.94 1.31
CA THR A 178 -3.67 -7.56 -0.05
C THR A 178 -3.62 -8.76 -0.98
N ASP A 179 -3.85 -8.53 -2.27
CA ASP A 179 -3.45 -9.50 -3.29
C ASP A 179 -1.94 -9.77 -3.23
N PRO A 180 -1.51 -11.04 -3.40
CA PRO A 180 -0.11 -11.41 -3.38
C PRO A 180 0.80 -10.52 -4.24
N PHE A 181 1.99 -10.23 -3.73
CA PHE A 181 3.07 -9.56 -4.46
C PHE A 181 4.01 -10.62 -5.07
N PRO A 182 3.93 -10.88 -6.38
CA PRO A 182 4.77 -11.90 -7.01
C PRO A 182 6.24 -11.45 -7.01
N PRO A 183 7.18 -12.40 -6.88
CA PRO A 183 8.60 -12.10 -7.09
C PRO A 183 8.87 -11.88 -8.58
N ILE A 184 9.93 -11.13 -8.85
CA ILE A 184 10.53 -11.04 -10.19
C ILE A 184 11.96 -11.55 -10.16
N THR A 185 12.41 -12.06 -11.31
CA THR A 185 13.82 -12.39 -11.52
C THR A 185 14.49 -11.28 -12.31
N VAL A 186 15.40 -10.57 -11.65
CA VAL A 186 16.29 -9.58 -12.27
C VAL A 186 17.59 -10.26 -12.66
N TRP A 187 18.10 -9.94 -13.84
CA TRP A 187 19.30 -10.54 -14.37
C TRP A 187 20.13 -9.54 -15.16
N ALA A 188 21.41 -9.82 -15.29
CA ALA A 188 22.32 -9.12 -16.17
C ALA A 188 23.31 -10.10 -16.79
N SER A 189 23.74 -9.80 -18.01
CA SER A 189 24.71 -10.62 -18.74
C SER A 189 26.03 -9.90 -18.96
N GLY A 190 27.08 -10.70 -19.09
CA GLY A 190 28.35 -10.31 -19.68
C GLY A 190 28.78 -11.39 -20.67
N THR A 191 29.30 -10.97 -21.82
CA THR A 191 29.87 -11.90 -22.80
C THR A 191 31.26 -11.44 -23.23
N CYS A 192 32.14 -12.39 -23.51
CA CYS A 192 33.50 -12.14 -23.98
C CYS A 192 34.07 -13.39 -24.67
N ASP A 193 35.35 -13.35 -25.02
CA ASP A 193 36.06 -14.50 -25.56
C ASP A 193 36.26 -15.62 -24.53
N MET A 194 36.63 -16.81 -25.03
CA MET A 194 36.85 -18.01 -24.23
C MET A 194 38.15 -18.01 -23.41
N THR A 195 38.99 -16.98 -23.49
CA THR A 195 40.22 -16.92 -22.70
C THR A 195 39.91 -16.78 -21.21
N ILE A 196 40.80 -17.21 -20.33
CA ILE A 196 40.60 -17.06 -18.87
C ILE A 196 40.33 -15.60 -18.49
N TYR A 197 41.02 -14.66 -19.15
CA TYR A 197 40.81 -13.24 -18.94
C TYR A 197 39.41 -12.79 -19.42
N GLY A 198 39.00 -13.19 -20.63
CA GLY A 198 37.68 -12.89 -21.16
C GLY A 198 36.55 -13.48 -20.31
N GLN A 199 36.71 -14.71 -19.81
CA GLN A 199 35.76 -15.32 -18.88
C GLN A 199 35.60 -14.51 -17.60
N GLN A 200 36.72 -14.09 -16.98
CA GLN A 200 36.71 -13.25 -15.78
C GLN A 200 36.06 -11.89 -16.02
N GLU A 201 36.34 -11.27 -17.17
CA GLU A 201 35.72 -10.01 -17.55
C GLU A 201 34.20 -10.16 -17.72
N ALA A 202 33.74 -11.22 -18.41
CA ALA A 202 32.33 -11.49 -18.61
C ALA A 202 31.59 -11.69 -17.27
N MET A 203 32.14 -12.49 -16.35
CA MET A 203 31.57 -12.68 -15.02
C MET A 203 31.50 -11.37 -14.23
N THR A 204 32.60 -10.63 -14.17
CA THR A 204 32.68 -9.34 -13.45
C THR A 204 31.68 -8.33 -14.00
N ARG A 205 31.51 -8.28 -15.33
CA ARG A 205 30.54 -7.38 -15.98
C ARG A 205 29.10 -7.79 -15.70
N ALA A 206 28.78 -9.08 -15.71
CA ALA A 206 27.45 -9.56 -15.39
C ALA A 206 27.06 -9.14 -13.96
N GLU A 207 27.93 -9.41 -12.99
CA GLU A 207 27.71 -9.05 -11.58
C GLU A 207 27.61 -7.54 -11.36
N GLN A 208 28.52 -6.77 -11.98
CA GLN A 208 28.49 -5.32 -11.85
C GLN A 208 27.25 -4.70 -12.50
N ASN A 209 26.82 -5.20 -13.65
CA ASN A 209 25.61 -4.73 -14.31
C ASN A 209 24.37 -5.01 -13.45
N LEU A 210 24.28 -6.22 -12.88
CA LEU A 210 23.20 -6.56 -11.93
C LEU A 210 23.22 -5.56 -10.78
N ARG A 211 24.39 -5.34 -10.15
CA ARG A 211 24.54 -4.41 -9.03
C ARG A 211 24.12 -2.97 -9.34
N LEU A 212 24.34 -2.50 -10.56
CA LEU A 212 24.02 -1.12 -10.97
C LEU A 212 22.57 -0.94 -11.41
N LEU A 213 22.01 -1.92 -12.12
CA LEU A 213 20.74 -1.75 -12.84
C LEU A 213 19.56 -2.41 -12.15
N GLU A 214 19.81 -3.30 -11.18
CA GLU A 214 18.75 -4.02 -10.50
C GLU A 214 17.68 -3.09 -9.93
N GLN A 215 18.07 -2.07 -9.18
CA GLN A 215 17.10 -1.17 -8.57
C GLN A 215 16.20 -0.51 -9.61
N VAL A 216 16.76 -0.12 -10.76
CA VAL A 216 15.99 0.49 -11.86
C VAL A 216 15.00 -0.51 -12.45
N ALA A 217 15.40 -1.77 -12.63
CA ALA A 217 14.53 -2.82 -13.13
C ALA A 217 13.40 -3.15 -12.14
N VAL A 218 13.73 -3.29 -10.84
CA VAL A 218 12.76 -3.59 -9.79
C VAL A 218 11.77 -2.44 -9.59
N GLU A 219 12.23 -1.19 -9.56
CA GLU A 219 11.34 -0.03 -9.47
C GLU A 219 10.39 0.08 -10.66
N ARG A 220 10.87 -0.23 -11.87
CA ARG A 220 10.04 -0.22 -13.07
C ARG A 220 8.95 -1.28 -13.01
N ASP A 221 9.30 -2.51 -12.62
CA ASP A 221 8.30 -3.56 -12.47
C ASP A 221 7.29 -3.23 -11.35
N PHE A 222 7.79 -2.78 -10.19
CA PHE A 222 6.97 -2.38 -9.07
C PHE A 222 6.00 -1.23 -9.42
N SER A 223 6.40 -0.33 -10.33
CA SER A 223 5.51 0.74 -10.80
C SER A 223 4.26 0.22 -11.52
N ILE A 224 4.36 -0.93 -12.20
CA ILE A 224 3.21 -1.57 -12.85
C ILE A 224 2.18 -1.95 -11.80
N ARG A 225 2.64 -2.56 -10.70
CA ARG A 225 1.78 -2.89 -9.55
C ARG A 225 1.19 -1.65 -8.89
N LEU A 226 2.01 -0.62 -8.63
CA LEU A 226 1.55 0.64 -8.04
C LEU A 226 0.43 1.28 -8.87
N LEU A 227 0.56 1.32 -10.20
CA LEU A 227 -0.46 1.88 -11.08
C LEU A 227 -1.73 1.01 -11.15
N ALA A 228 -1.57 -0.31 -11.15
CA ALA A 228 -2.71 -1.23 -11.15
C ALA A 228 -3.54 -1.07 -9.86
N ASP A 229 -2.89 -1.10 -8.69
CA ASP A 229 -3.59 -1.02 -7.41
C ASP A 229 -4.17 0.37 -7.13
N SER A 230 -3.53 1.43 -7.65
CA SER A 230 -4.00 2.80 -7.46
C SER A 230 -5.01 3.30 -8.50
N ALA A 231 -5.35 2.48 -9.51
CA ALA A 231 -6.20 2.89 -10.63
C ALA A 231 -7.56 3.47 -10.18
N ALA A 232 -8.18 2.88 -9.14
CA ALA A 232 -9.48 3.32 -8.63
C ALA A 232 -9.43 4.60 -7.78
N VAL A 233 -8.25 4.97 -7.27
CA VAL A 233 -8.05 6.12 -6.36
C VAL A 233 -7.22 7.24 -6.99
N THR A 234 -6.84 7.08 -8.27
CA THR A 234 -6.04 8.07 -8.98
C THR A 234 -6.87 9.30 -9.33
N VAL A 235 -6.37 10.48 -8.98
CA VAL A 235 -6.97 11.77 -9.35
C VAL A 235 -6.02 12.61 -10.19
N GLU A 236 -6.54 13.61 -10.89
CA GLU A 236 -5.70 14.58 -11.59
C GLU A 236 -5.49 15.85 -10.77
N ARG A 237 -4.28 16.41 -10.84
CA ARG A 237 -3.96 17.72 -10.27
C ARG A 237 -3.14 18.53 -11.27
N ALA A 238 -3.42 19.83 -11.34
CA ALA A 238 -2.76 20.71 -12.31
C ALA A 238 -1.27 20.89 -12.04
N THR A 239 -0.85 20.92 -10.78
CA THR A 239 0.52 21.27 -10.40
C THR A 239 1.09 20.28 -9.38
N LEU A 240 2.41 20.12 -9.39
CA LEU A 240 3.13 19.29 -8.43
C LEU A 240 2.87 19.68 -6.96
N PRO A 241 2.87 20.98 -6.55
CA PRO A 241 2.47 21.37 -5.20
C PRO A 241 1.08 20.85 -4.82
N SER A 242 0.08 21.04 -5.70
CA SER A 242 -1.28 20.55 -5.42
C SER A 242 -1.40 19.03 -5.36
N ALA A 243 -0.53 18.31 -6.09
CA ALA A 243 -0.45 16.86 -6.03
C ALA A 243 0.13 16.39 -4.68
N ILE A 244 1.24 16.96 -4.26
CA ILE A 244 1.87 16.64 -2.97
C ILE A 244 0.93 16.98 -1.81
N SER A 245 0.33 18.18 -1.80
CA SER A 245 -0.62 18.56 -0.74
C SER A 245 -1.83 17.62 -0.65
N TYR A 246 -2.32 17.11 -1.79
CA TYR A 246 -3.41 16.13 -1.78
C TYR A 246 -2.98 14.80 -1.17
N LEU A 247 -1.82 14.26 -1.60
CA LEU A 247 -1.30 13.00 -1.07
C LEU A 247 -0.97 13.10 0.42
N GLU A 248 -0.40 14.22 0.88
CA GLU A 248 -0.17 14.50 2.29
C GLU A 248 -1.47 14.58 3.10
N GLY A 249 -2.55 15.15 2.51
CA GLY A 249 -3.87 15.16 3.13
C GLY A 249 -4.43 13.75 3.35
N LEU A 250 -4.33 12.88 2.34
CA LEU A 250 -4.77 11.48 2.45
C LEU A 250 -3.97 10.70 3.50
N LEU A 251 -2.65 10.87 3.51
CA LEU A 251 -1.77 10.25 4.51
C LEU A 251 -2.08 10.74 5.94
N ALA A 252 -2.40 12.02 6.09
CA ALA A 252 -2.81 12.59 7.37
C ALA A 252 -4.18 12.10 7.82
N GLU A 253 -5.15 11.96 6.91
CA GLU A 253 -6.49 11.44 7.20
C GLU A 253 -6.44 10.03 7.78
N THR A 254 -5.53 9.19 7.27
CA THR A 254 -5.33 7.82 7.76
C THR A 254 -4.26 7.72 8.85
N ASN A 255 -3.69 8.85 9.30
CA ASN A 255 -2.57 8.94 10.23
C ASN A 255 -1.43 7.94 9.89
N THR A 256 -1.14 7.77 8.60
CA THR A 256 -0.21 6.77 8.08
C THR A 256 1.08 7.45 7.63
N LEU A 257 2.23 6.96 8.10
CA LEU A 257 3.50 7.38 7.53
C LEU A 257 3.66 6.72 6.16
N GLY A 258 3.79 7.52 5.10
CA GLY A 258 3.90 7.01 3.74
C GLY A 258 5.25 7.18 3.04
N ILE A 259 5.33 6.52 1.89
CA ILE A 259 6.33 6.75 0.84
C ILE A 259 5.59 7.24 -0.42
N VAL A 260 6.02 8.37 -0.95
CA VAL A 260 5.55 8.89 -2.25
C VAL A 260 6.54 8.46 -3.33
N HIS A 261 6.08 7.57 -4.19
CA HIS A 261 6.79 7.08 -5.37
C HIS A 261 6.59 8.06 -6.52
N ALA A 262 7.68 8.55 -7.10
CA ALA A 262 7.61 9.55 -8.14
C ALA A 262 8.81 9.46 -9.09
N SER A 263 8.60 9.81 -10.35
CA SER A 263 9.69 9.95 -11.31
C SER A 263 10.71 11.00 -10.83
N PRO A 264 12.03 10.74 -10.96
CA PRO A 264 13.08 11.66 -10.53
C PRO A 264 13.08 12.99 -11.29
N GLN A 265 12.37 13.09 -12.42
CA GLN A 265 12.17 14.35 -13.15
C GLN A 265 11.51 15.43 -12.29
N TRP A 266 10.72 15.03 -11.27
CA TRP A 266 10.06 15.96 -10.35
C TRP A 266 11.00 16.51 -9.27
N ALA A 267 12.14 15.86 -9.01
CA ALA A 267 12.98 16.13 -7.84
C ALA A 267 13.51 17.58 -7.78
N ALA A 268 13.97 18.11 -8.90
CA ALA A 268 14.47 19.49 -8.99
C ALA A 268 13.32 20.51 -8.97
N ILE A 269 12.20 20.18 -9.61
CA ILE A 269 11.04 21.07 -9.73
C ILE A 269 10.40 21.31 -8.38
N GLY A 270 10.12 20.26 -7.61
CA GLY A 270 9.52 20.45 -6.29
C GLY A 270 10.47 21.08 -5.27
N ALA A 271 11.80 20.93 -5.44
CA ALA A 271 12.74 21.70 -4.64
C ALA A 271 12.63 23.21 -4.90
N ALA A 272 12.29 23.62 -6.13
CA ALA A 272 12.11 25.02 -6.51
C ALA A 272 10.70 25.58 -6.22
N GLN A 273 9.64 24.75 -6.29
CA GLN A 273 8.25 25.23 -6.29
C GLN A 273 7.59 25.41 -4.92
N GLY A 274 8.25 25.10 -3.81
CA GLY A 274 7.64 25.17 -2.45
C GLY A 274 7.91 26.44 -1.64
N GLY A 275 8.24 27.57 -2.28
CA GLY A 275 8.59 28.81 -1.56
C GLY A 275 9.94 28.73 -0.84
N GLN A 276 10.14 29.51 0.24
CA GLN A 276 11.34 29.40 1.08
C GLN A 276 11.33 28.06 1.83
N GLY A 277 11.96 27.03 1.25
CA GLY A 277 12.07 25.69 1.85
C GLY A 277 11.78 24.53 0.90
N GLY A 278 11.17 24.78 -0.27
CA GLY A 278 10.81 23.74 -1.24
C GLY A 278 9.65 22.84 -0.79
N LEU A 279 9.16 21.95 -1.66
CA LEU A 279 8.09 20.98 -1.33
C LEU A 279 8.59 19.84 -0.44
N TRP A 280 9.91 19.69 -0.34
CA TRP A 280 10.56 18.63 0.41
C TRP A 280 11.96 19.07 0.83
N VAL A 281 12.45 18.40 1.87
CA VAL A 281 13.78 18.62 2.44
C VAL A 281 14.61 17.36 2.35
N ARG A 282 15.92 17.51 2.17
CA ARG A 282 16.85 16.40 2.32
C ARG A 282 17.11 16.16 3.81
N SER A 283 16.94 14.92 4.25
CA SER A 283 17.27 14.48 5.60
C SER A 283 18.21 13.28 5.50
N GLY A 284 19.51 13.54 5.63
CA GLY A 284 20.55 12.55 5.32
C GLY A 284 20.47 12.12 3.85
N THR A 285 20.35 10.80 3.62
CA THR A 285 20.19 10.20 2.29
C THR A 285 18.74 10.19 1.80
N ALA A 286 17.77 10.41 2.69
CA ALA A 286 16.35 10.41 2.35
C ALA A 286 15.87 11.81 1.94
N ILE A 287 14.84 11.85 1.10
CA ILE A 287 14.09 13.07 0.82
C ILE A 287 12.74 12.93 1.52
N LYS A 288 12.36 13.96 2.25
CA LYS A 288 11.14 13.99 3.05
C LYS A 288 10.24 15.12 2.59
N THR A 289 8.94 14.86 2.47
CA THR A 289 7.94 15.91 2.33
C THR A 289 7.91 16.78 3.59
N GLN A 290 7.18 17.91 3.56
CA GLN A 290 7.09 18.80 4.71
C GLN A 290 6.43 18.15 5.93
N LEU A 291 5.51 17.20 5.74
CA LEU A 291 4.92 16.40 6.83
C LEU A 291 5.75 15.16 7.22
N GLY A 292 6.94 14.95 6.64
CA GLY A 292 7.88 13.91 7.06
C GLY A 292 7.75 12.56 6.34
N HIS A 293 6.87 12.46 5.34
CA HIS A 293 6.75 11.28 4.48
C HIS A 293 7.97 11.14 3.57
N SER A 294 8.38 9.91 3.27
CA SER A 294 9.54 9.68 2.39
C SER A 294 9.18 9.88 0.91
N LEU A 295 10.14 10.32 0.11
CA LEU A 295 10.03 10.39 -1.35
C LEU A 295 11.02 9.42 -2.00
N ALA A 296 10.50 8.54 -2.86
CA ALA A 296 11.29 7.58 -3.64
C ALA A 296 11.42 8.07 -5.09
N PHE A 297 12.50 8.80 -5.38
CA PHE A 297 12.84 9.24 -6.74
C PHE A 297 13.71 8.19 -7.46
N GLY A 298 13.08 7.08 -7.83
CA GLY A 298 13.72 5.92 -8.43
C GLY A 298 13.93 6.04 -9.94
N GLY A 299 15.06 5.58 -10.46
CA GLY A 299 15.34 5.58 -11.90
C GLY A 299 14.33 4.76 -12.71
N GLY A 300 13.78 3.69 -12.12
CA GLY A 300 12.75 2.88 -12.78
C GLY A 300 11.43 3.62 -13.00
N TYR A 301 11.15 4.66 -12.20
CA TYR A 301 9.91 5.42 -12.25
C TYR A 301 9.84 6.45 -13.38
N VAL A 302 10.94 6.72 -14.08
CA VAL A 302 10.92 7.61 -15.26
C VAL A 302 9.94 7.10 -16.30
N ASP A 303 10.14 5.86 -16.76
CA ASP A 303 9.25 5.21 -17.72
C ASP A 303 8.08 4.50 -17.01
N GLY A 304 8.27 4.11 -15.73
CA GLY A 304 7.30 3.33 -14.98
C GLY A 304 6.08 4.12 -14.51
N LEU A 305 6.30 5.28 -13.86
CA LEU A 305 5.23 6.12 -13.32
C LEU A 305 4.97 7.36 -14.17
N GLY A 306 5.95 7.85 -14.93
CA GLY A 306 5.83 9.05 -15.73
C GLY A 306 5.41 10.26 -14.90
N LEU A 307 4.21 10.78 -15.18
CA LEU A 307 3.63 11.95 -14.50
C LEU A 307 2.81 11.62 -13.25
N THR A 308 2.66 10.34 -12.93
CA THR A 308 1.87 9.88 -11.79
C THR A 308 2.75 9.77 -10.54
N LEU A 309 2.25 10.26 -9.43
CA LEU A 309 2.79 10.08 -8.09
C LEU A 309 1.87 9.11 -7.35
N VAL A 310 2.44 8.11 -6.69
CA VAL A 310 1.67 7.11 -5.93
C VAL A 310 2.16 7.12 -4.49
N ALA A 311 1.25 7.23 -3.53
CA ALA A 311 1.54 7.16 -2.10
C ALA A 311 1.14 5.79 -1.54
N THR A 312 2.08 5.11 -0.90
CA THR A 312 1.83 3.86 -0.16
C THR A 312 2.09 4.07 1.32
N SER A 313 1.58 3.15 2.15
CA SER A 313 2.03 3.00 3.54
C SER A 313 3.54 2.69 3.59
N ALA A 314 4.23 3.19 4.61
CA ALA A 314 5.60 2.81 4.93
C ALA A 314 5.64 1.84 6.13
N PRO A 315 6.64 0.95 6.22
CA PRO A 315 7.72 0.74 5.26
C PRO A 315 7.27 -0.05 4.02
N ILE A 316 8.08 0.01 2.95
CA ILE A 316 8.05 -1.04 1.93
C ILE A 316 8.84 -2.23 2.46
N PHE A 317 8.30 -3.43 2.30
CA PHE A 317 8.97 -4.68 2.66
C PHE A 317 9.60 -5.29 1.42
N GLY A 318 10.82 -5.80 1.56
CA GLY A 318 11.54 -6.43 0.47
C GLY A 318 12.10 -7.78 0.85
N TRP A 319 12.05 -8.72 -0.07
CA TRP A 319 12.70 -10.03 0.03
C TRP A 319 13.58 -10.21 -1.18
N ARG A 320 14.79 -10.72 -0.98
CA ARG A 320 15.71 -11.02 -2.09
C ARG A 320 16.65 -12.16 -1.76
N ASP A 321 16.99 -12.93 -2.78
CA ASP A 321 17.99 -13.98 -2.68
C ASP A 321 19.40 -13.41 -2.94
N GLU A 322 20.45 -14.17 -2.61
CA GLU A 322 21.79 -13.85 -3.08
C GLU A 322 21.89 -13.95 -4.62
N PRO A 323 22.64 -13.06 -5.28
CA PRO A 323 22.93 -13.20 -6.71
C PRO A 323 23.56 -14.55 -7.06
N ALA A 324 22.93 -15.28 -7.97
CA ALA A 324 23.47 -16.49 -8.56
C ALA A 324 24.18 -16.15 -9.88
N LEU A 325 25.44 -16.58 -10.00
CA LEU A 325 26.21 -16.46 -11.24
C LEU A 325 26.17 -17.80 -12.00
N ARG A 326 25.66 -17.76 -13.22
CA ARG A 326 25.62 -18.89 -14.16
C ARG A 326 26.49 -18.61 -15.36
N THR A 327 27.18 -19.64 -15.85
CA THR A 327 28.09 -19.50 -16.98
C THR A 327 27.87 -20.60 -18.01
N THR A 328 28.12 -20.28 -19.28
CA THR A 328 28.09 -21.25 -20.38
C THR A 328 29.02 -20.81 -21.51
N ALA A 329 29.35 -21.74 -22.40
CA ALA A 329 30.21 -21.50 -23.56
C ALA A 329 29.46 -21.85 -24.84
N HIS A 330 29.46 -20.93 -25.79
CA HIS A 330 28.94 -21.14 -27.13
C HIS A 330 30.10 -21.46 -28.09
N TYR A 331 30.42 -22.75 -28.24
CA TYR A 331 31.59 -23.23 -28.98
C TYR A 331 31.59 -22.90 -30.48
N GLN A 332 30.43 -22.65 -31.09
CA GLN A 332 30.36 -22.28 -32.50
C GLN A 332 30.80 -20.84 -32.76
N THR A 333 30.67 -19.95 -31.77
CA THR A 333 31.06 -18.54 -31.87
C THR A 333 32.29 -18.20 -31.03
N ASN A 334 32.85 -19.18 -30.31
CA ASN A 334 33.94 -19.00 -29.33
C ASN A 334 33.62 -17.90 -28.30
N GLU A 335 32.36 -17.89 -27.84
CA GLU A 335 31.85 -16.89 -26.89
C GLU A 335 31.59 -17.53 -25.53
N PHE A 336 32.07 -16.86 -24.49
CA PHE A 336 31.73 -17.17 -23.11
C PHE A 336 30.62 -16.22 -22.63
N ILE A 337 29.60 -16.79 -21.99
CA ILE A 337 28.42 -16.07 -21.52
C ILE A 337 28.32 -16.27 -20.00
N ALA A 338 28.24 -15.17 -19.28
CA ALA A 338 27.94 -15.13 -17.86
C ALA A 338 26.60 -14.41 -17.64
N ILE A 339 25.76 -14.95 -16.75
CA ILE A 339 24.48 -14.39 -16.33
C ILE A 339 24.50 -14.32 -14.81
N ALA A 340 24.37 -13.11 -14.26
CA ALA A 340 24.12 -12.89 -12.84
C ALA A 340 22.62 -12.62 -12.68
N GLU A 341 21.93 -13.37 -11.82
CA GLU A 341 20.49 -13.25 -11.61
C GLU A 341 20.11 -13.40 -10.14
N ARG A 342 18.98 -12.82 -9.74
CA ARG A 342 18.34 -13.12 -8.46
C ARG A 342 16.85 -12.84 -8.50
N SER A 343 16.15 -13.41 -7.53
CA SER A 343 14.74 -13.11 -7.30
C SER A 343 14.57 -12.00 -6.25
N VAL A 344 13.64 -11.08 -6.51
CA VAL A 344 13.30 -9.95 -5.65
C VAL A 344 11.78 -9.81 -5.60
N ALA A 345 11.22 -9.60 -4.40
CA ALA A 345 9.82 -9.20 -4.22
C ALA A 345 9.75 -7.94 -3.36
N LEU A 346 8.86 -7.02 -3.71
CA LEU A 346 8.56 -5.81 -2.94
C LEU A 346 7.07 -5.76 -2.63
N ALA A 347 6.72 -5.31 -1.43
CA ALA A 347 5.33 -5.20 -1.01
C ALA A 347 5.09 -3.99 -0.08
N TYR A 348 3.84 -3.53 -0.04
CA TYR A 348 3.31 -2.56 0.91
C TYR A 348 2.07 -3.12 1.60
N GLU A 349 1.65 -2.47 2.70
CA GLU A 349 0.34 -2.79 3.30
C GLU A 349 -0.79 -2.16 2.48
N GLU A 350 -0.70 -0.88 2.13
CA GLU A 350 -1.83 -0.17 1.50
C GLU A 350 -1.42 0.90 0.48
N ILE A 351 -2.27 1.09 -0.55
CA ILE A 351 -2.26 2.27 -1.41
C ILE A 351 -3.09 3.37 -0.76
N ILE A 352 -2.44 4.48 -0.43
CA ILE A 352 -3.10 5.61 0.22
C ILE A 352 -3.74 6.53 -0.81
N GLY A 353 -3.10 6.69 -1.97
CA GLY A 353 -3.66 7.46 -3.07
C GLY A 353 -2.68 7.64 -4.22
N ALA A 354 -3.19 8.14 -5.35
CA ALA A 354 -2.37 8.47 -6.50
C ALA A 354 -2.83 9.76 -7.18
N VAL A 355 -1.88 10.46 -7.78
CA VAL A 355 -2.13 11.71 -8.49
C VAL A 355 -1.37 11.74 -9.81
N THR A 356 -2.08 11.99 -10.91
CA THR A 356 -1.45 12.36 -12.19
C THR A 356 -1.32 13.87 -12.27
N VAL A 357 -0.09 14.37 -12.47
CA VAL A 357 0.16 15.80 -12.67
C VAL A 357 -0.02 16.14 -14.14
N THR A 358 -0.95 17.04 -14.47
CA THR A 358 -1.26 17.35 -15.88
C THR A 358 -0.32 18.37 -16.51
N THR A 359 0.36 19.20 -15.72
CA THR A 359 1.44 20.06 -16.22
C THR A 359 2.73 19.27 -16.26
N ALA A 360 3.29 19.07 -17.45
CA ALA A 360 4.55 18.37 -17.62
C ALA A 360 5.71 19.08 -16.86
N PRO A 361 6.69 18.30 -16.37
CA PRO A 361 7.87 18.81 -15.67
C PRO A 361 8.77 19.71 -16.52
#